data_AF-A0A9X2ETH2-F1
#
_entry.id   AF-A0A9X2ETH2-F1
#
_cell.length_a   1.000
_cell.length_b   1.000
_cell.length_c   1.000
_cell.angle_alpha   90.00
_cell.angle_beta   90.00
_cell.angle_gamma   90.00
#
_symmetry.space_group_name_H-M   'P 1'
#
loop_
_entity.id
_entity.type
_entity.pdbx_description
1 polymer ?
#
loop_
_entity_poly.entity_id
_entity_poly.type
_entity_poly.pdbx_seq_one_letter_code
_entity_poly.pdbx_strand_id
1 'polypeptide(L)' 'QFKPEFLALSPNNRMPAIVDNDPIDGGAPISVFESGAILIYLADKIGRFLPTETRARKTVLEWLMWQMGGLGPMAGQNH' A
#
# COMPACT_ATOMS: atom_id res chain seq x y z
N GLN A 1 1.87 -14.79 -8.72
CA GLN A 1 2.97 -13.90 -8.29
C GLN A 1 4.29 -14.22 -8.98
N PHE A 2 4.74 -15.48 -9.05
CA PHE A 2 6.05 -15.83 -9.63
C PHE A 2 6.20 -15.69 -11.17
N LYS A 3 5.17 -15.25 -11.88
CA LYS A 3 5.22 -15.11 -13.35
C LYS A 3 5.86 -13.76 -13.73
N PRO A 4 6.58 -13.66 -14.86
CA PRO A 4 7.24 -12.42 -15.28
C PRO A 4 6.32 -11.20 -15.32
N GLU A 5 5.06 -11.39 -15.73
CA GLU A 5 4.09 -10.30 -15.84
C GLU A 5 3.70 -9.71 -14.48
N PHE A 6 3.72 -10.54 -13.42
CA PHE A 6 3.46 -10.07 -12.06
C PHE A 6 4.72 -9.48 -11.42
N LEU A 7 5.91 -9.98 -11.75
CA LEU A 7 7.18 -9.40 -11.28
C LEU A 7 7.40 -7.99 -11.81
N ALA A 8 6.91 -7.70 -13.03
CA ALA A 8 6.89 -6.34 -13.57
C ALA A 8 6.00 -5.38 -12.76
N LEU A 9 4.98 -5.91 -12.07
CA LEU A 9 4.06 -5.16 -11.21
C LEU A 9 4.55 -5.05 -9.76
N SER A 10 5.04 -6.16 -9.20
CA SER A 10 5.55 -6.26 -7.82
C SER A 10 6.89 -6.99 -7.85
N PRO A 11 8.03 -6.25 -7.91
CA PRO A 11 9.35 -6.87 -7.97
C PRO A 11 9.71 -7.63 -6.69
N ASN A 12 9.02 -7.34 -5.57
CA ASN A 12 9.11 -8.10 -4.32
C ASN A 12 8.40 -9.46 -4.40
N ASN A 13 7.72 -9.77 -5.52
CA ASN A 13 7.07 -11.06 -5.78
C ASN A 13 6.10 -11.52 -4.67
N ARG A 14 5.52 -10.55 -3.98
CA ARG A 14 4.54 -10.76 -2.91
C ARG A 14 3.26 -10.03 -3.27
N MET A 15 2.15 -10.73 -3.04
CA MET A 15 0.84 -10.10 -2.90
C MET A 15 0.76 -9.34 -1.57
N PRO A 16 -0.05 -8.27 -1.49
CA PRO A 16 -0.87 -7.69 -2.56
C PRO A 16 -0.12 -6.71 -3.47
N ALA A 17 -0.63 -6.54 -4.69
CA ALA A 17 -0.27 -5.49 -5.65
C ALA A 17 -1.52 -5.09 -6.47
N ILE A 18 -1.62 -3.82 -6.89
CA ILE A 18 -2.73 -3.30 -7.70
C ILE A 18 -2.21 -2.50 -8.89
N VAL A 19 -3.06 -2.37 -9.92
CA VAL A 19 -2.91 -1.40 -11.01
C VAL A 19 -4.13 -0.49 -11.00
N ASP A 20 -3.92 0.80 -10.82
CA ASP A 20 -4.95 1.81 -11.06
C ASP A 20 -4.93 2.23 -12.52
N ASN A 21 -5.97 1.86 -13.26
CA ASN A 21 -6.11 2.19 -14.69
C ASN A 21 -6.84 3.53 -14.92
N ASP A 22 -7.33 4.17 -13.85
CA ASP A 22 -8.06 5.45 -13.90
C ASP A 22 -7.52 6.40 -12.82
N PRO A 23 -6.25 6.84 -12.95
CA PRO A 23 -5.64 7.72 -11.98
C PRO A 23 -6.28 9.12 -12.03
N ILE A 24 -6.39 9.76 -10.87
CA ILE A 24 -7.13 11.03 -10.72
C ILE A 24 -6.51 12.20 -11.52
N ASP A 25 -5.24 12.09 -11.89
CA ASP A 25 -4.51 13.05 -12.73
C ASP A 25 -4.71 12.82 -14.23
N GLY A 26 -5.46 11.78 -14.64
CA GLY A 26 -5.68 11.40 -16.03
C GLY A 26 -4.44 10.82 -16.73
N GLY A 27 -3.39 10.47 -15.97
CA GLY A 27 -2.15 9.92 -16.47
C GLY A 27 -2.23 8.46 -16.91
N ALA A 28 -1.06 7.89 -17.19
CA ALA A 28 -0.92 6.46 -17.49
C ALA A 28 -1.23 5.60 -16.25
N PRO A 29 -1.58 4.31 -16.42
CA PRO A 29 -1.88 3.43 -15.28
C PRO A 29 -0.76 3.38 -14.23
N ILE A 30 -1.15 3.38 -12.95
CA ILE A 30 -0.24 3.41 -11.81
C ILE A 30 -0.19 2.03 -11.14
N SER A 31 0.99 1.45 -11.09
CA SER A 31 1.27 0.18 -10.40
C SER A 31 1.70 0.45 -8.96
N VAL A 32 1.06 -0.22 -7.98
CA VAL A 32 1.37 -0.06 -6.55
C VAL A 32 1.50 -1.44 -5.89
N PHE A 33 2.63 -1.69 -5.24
CA PHE A 33 2.90 -2.85 -4.40
C PHE A 33 3.18 -2.39 -2.96
N GLU A 34 3.33 -3.34 -2.02
CA GLU A 34 3.32 -3.12 -0.56
C GLU A 34 1.94 -2.71 -0.02
N SER A 35 1.36 -3.52 0.87
CA SER A 35 0.00 -3.30 1.38
C SER A 35 -0.17 -1.93 2.05
N GLY A 36 0.83 -1.46 2.79
CA GLY A 36 0.81 -0.13 3.42
C GLY A 36 0.77 1.01 2.39
N ALA A 37 1.56 0.90 1.32
CA ALA A 37 1.56 1.89 0.25
C ALA A 37 0.24 1.88 -0.54
N ILE A 38 -0.34 0.70 -0.80
CA ILE A 38 -1.66 0.56 -1.42
C ILE A 38 -2.74 1.25 -0.59
N LEU A 39 -2.74 1.05 0.74
CA LEU A 39 -3.72 1.68 1.62
C LEU A 39 -3.60 3.20 1.62
N ILE A 40 -2.37 3.74 1.72
CA ILE A 40 -2.13 5.18 1.66
C ILE A 40 -2.58 5.75 0.31
N TYR A 41 -2.20 5.10 -0.79
CA TYR A 41 -2.56 5.51 -2.14
C TYR A 41 -4.08 5.59 -2.34
N LEU A 42 -4.80 4.53 -1.96
CA LEU A 42 -6.26 4.49 -2.10
C LEU A 42 -6.93 5.53 -1.20
N ALA A 43 -6.44 5.71 0.03
CA ALA A 43 -6.96 6.68 0.97
C ALA A 43 -6.83 8.12 0.44
N ASP A 44 -5.66 8.46 -0.11
CA ASP A 44 -5.42 9.77 -0.72
C ASP A 44 -6.24 9.93 -2.02
N LYS A 45 -6.34 8.89 -2.87
CA LYS A 45 -7.14 8.92 -4.13
C LYS A 45 -8.61 9.25 -3.88
N ILE A 46 -9.23 8.64 -2.86
CA ILE A 46 -10.67 8.79 -2.58
C ILE A 46 -10.97 9.81 -1.47
N GLY A 47 -9.94 10.38 -0.85
CA GLY A 47 -10.08 11.32 0.27
C GLY A 47 -10.74 10.72 1.52
N ARG A 48 -10.50 9.44 1.83
CA ARG A 48 -11.11 8.75 2.98
C ARG A 48 -10.09 7.96 3.78
N PHE A 49 -10.40 7.73 5.06
CA PHE A 49 -9.66 6.84 5.98
C PHE A 49 -8.25 7.29 6.39
N LEU A 50 -7.67 8.28 5.72
CA LEU A 50 -6.43 8.94 6.13
C LEU A 50 -6.66 10.45 6.27
N PRO A 51 -6.59 11.01 7.50
CA PRO A 51 -6.77 12.44 7.72
C PRO A 51 -5.74 13.29 6.96
N THR A 52 -6.10 14.53 6.66
CA THR A 52 -5.19 15.54 6.09
C THR A 52 -4.55 16.43 7.14
N GLU A 53 -5.18 16.59 8.31
CA GLU A 53 -4.60 17.32 9.45
C GLU A 53 -3.38 16.56 9.98
N THR A 54 -2.28 17.28 10.18
CA THR A 54 -0.96 16.72 10.46
C THR A 54 -0.92 15.79 11.68
N ARG A 55 -1.53 16.17 12.80
CA ARG A 55 -1.48 15.36 14.04
C ARG A 55 -2.28 14.08 13.87
N ALA A 56 -3.49 14.16 13.33
CA ALA A 56 -4.34 12.99 13.08
C ALA A 56 -3.72 12.05 12.03
N ARG A 57 -3.18 12.60 10.94
CA ARG A 57 -2.48 11.82 9.90
C ARG A 57 -1.27 11.09 10.48
N LYS A 58 -0.46 11.78 11.28
CA LYS A 58 0.69 11.19 11.99
C LYS A 58 0.26 10.00 12.83
N THR A 59 -0.83 10.11 13.60
CA THR A 59 -1.33 8.99 14.42
C THR A 59 -1.71 7.78 13.57
N VAL A 60 -2.44 7.96 12.47
CA VAL A 60 -2.82 6.84 11.59
C VAL A 60 -1.58 6.19 10.97
N LEU A 61 -0.63 7.00 10.47
CA LEU A 61 0.60 6.50 9.88
C LEU A 61 1.48 5.77 10.90
N GLU A 62 1.55 6.23 12.15
CA GLU A 62 2.30 5.57 13.22
C GLU A 62 1.79 4.13 13.45
N TRP A 63 0.47 3.95 13.54
CA TRP A 63 -0.14 2.62 13.69
C TRP A 63 0.01 1.75 12.44
N LEU A 64 -0.10 2.34 11.25
CA LEU A 64 0.10 1.61 10.00
C LEU A 64 1.55 1.10 9.92
N MET A 65 2.54 1.94 10.23
CA MET A 65 3.95 1.54 10.22
C MET A 65 4.27 0.52 11.32
N TRP A 66 3.68 0.66 12.52
CA TRP A 66 3.78 -0.37 13.55
C TRP A 66 3.25 -1.72 13.07
N GLN A 67 2.13 -1.74 12.35
CA GLN A 67 1.57 -2.97 11.78
C GLN A 67 2.48 -3.56 10.69
N MET A 68 2.98 -2.72 9.79
CA MET A 68 3.84 -3.13 8.67
C MET A 68 5.23 -3.62 9.11
N GLY A 69 5.84 -2.99 10.12
CA GLY A 69 7.18 -3.31 10.59
C GLY A 69 7.24 -4.27 11.77
N GLY A 70 6.15 -4.39 12.55
CA GLY A 70 6.08 -5.21 13.75
C GLY A 70 5.11 -6.37 13.59
N LEU A 71 3.80 -6.10 13.73
CA LEU A 71 2.79 -7.15 13.84
C LEU A 71 2.76 -8.09 12.63
N GLY A 72 2.77 -7.54 11.41
CA GLY A 72 2.70 -8.33 10.17
C GLY A 72 3.87 -9.30 10.02
N PRO A 73 5.12 -8.83 10.05
CA PRO A 73 6.29 -9.69 9.96
C PRO A 73 6.37 -10.75 11.07
N MET A 74 6.12 -10.35 12.32
CA MET A 74 6.23 -11.27 13.47
C MET A 74 5.16 -12.37 13.44
N ALA A 75 3.94 -12.04 13.02
CA ALA A 75 2.88 -13.04 12.86
C ALA A 75 3.22 -14.06 11.76
N GLY A 76 3.90 -13.65 10.69
CA GLY A 76 4.35 -14.54 9.62
C GLY A 76 5.56 -15.41 9.96
N GLN A 77 6.29 -15.10 11.04
CA GLN A 77 7.45 -15.87 11.53
C GLN A 77 7.10 -16.92 12.59
N ASN A 78 5.90 -16.86 13.17
CA ASN A 78 5.45 -17.75 14.24
C ASN A 78 4.95 -19.14 13.77
N HIS A 79 5.23 -19.49 12.51
CA HIS A 79 4.86 -20.75 11.86
C HIS A 79 5.99 -21.19 10.93
#